data_AF-A0AAD2CXK9-F1
#
_entry.id   AF-A0AAD2CXK9-F1
#
_cell.length_a   1.000
_cell.length_b   1.000
_cell.length_c   1.000
_cell.angle_alpha   90.00
_cell.angle_beta   90.00
_cell.angle_gamma   90.00
#
_symmetry.space_group_name_H-M   'P 1'
#
loop_
_entity.id
_entity.type
_entity.pdbx_description
1 polymer ?
#
loop_
_entity_poly.entity_id
_entity_poly.type
_entity_poly.pdbx_seq_one_letter_code
_entity_poly.pdbx_strand_id
1 'polypeptide(L)'
;MSGTTSTFQLQPPIMGYTMEINSSGDKMAVVGTGKPLKDWSALDTSAPLAFSPNQQRPIYGDGKYRHLRTQGLPVKFARKGNLKEFKCQIQEFIEANGFFAITHVPDPVSGKMLCIVNGHPRFTVQSVTKQVEQQVTCYDKYDKANDAEAKIFLGNSLDPELAAKLYLKVKTTDPFPIMF
;
A
#
# COMPACT_ATOMS: atom_id res chain seq x y z
N MET A 1 1.06 -20.39 -41.32
CA MET A 1 0.40 -20.08 -40.04
C MET A 1 1.15 -18.92 -39.41
N SER A 2 0.58 -17.72 -39.41
CA SER A 2 1.22 -16.55 -38.81
C SER A 2 0.95 -16.59 -37.30
N GLY A 3 1.97 -16.94 -36.52
CA GLY A 3 1.87 -16.93 -35.06
C GLY A 3 1.86 -15.49 -34.57
N THR A 4 0.76 -15.07 -33.96
CA THR A 4 0.70 -13.80 -33.22
C THR A 4 1.60 -13.92 -31.98
N THR A 5 2.84 -13.47 -32.11
CA THR A 5 3.74 -13.28 -30.96
C THR A 5 3.17 -12.13 -30.13
N SER A 6 2.36 -12.47 -29.13
CA SER A 6 1.96 -11.49 -28.11
C SER A 6 3.21 -11.08 -27.34
N THR A 7 3.76 -9.90 -27.65
CA THR A 7 4.84 -9.31 -26.86
C THR A 7 4.22 -8.76 -25.58
N PHE A 8 4.35 -9.52 -24.49
CA PHE A 8 4.00 -9.05 -23.17
C PHE A 8 4.70 -7.70 -22.87
N GLN A 9 3.92 -6.66 -22.60
CA GLN A 9 4.45 -5.36 -22.20
C GLN A 9 4.08 -5.07 -20.74
N LEU A 10 5.10 -5.01 -19.89
CA LEU A 10 4.96 -4.57 -18.51
C LEU A 10 4.51 -3.10 -18.48
N GLN A 11 3.28 -2.87 -18.01
CA GLN A 11 2.78 -1.52 -17.76
C GLN A 11 3.40 -0.98 -16.47
N PRO A 12 4.01 0.23 -16.50
CA PRO A 12 4.60 0.83 -15.31
C PRO A 12 3.52 1.15 -14.27
N PRO A 13 3.81 0.98 -12.98
CA PRO A 13 2.92 1.42 -11.91
C PRO A 13 2.85 2.95 -11.86
N ILE A 14 1.68 3.52 -11.56
CA ILE A 14 1.51 4.97 -11.32
C ILE A 14 2.31 5.37 -10.07
N MET A 15 2.19 4.59 -9.00
CA MET A 15 2.91 4.79 -7.75
C MET A 15 4.20 4.00 -7.70
N GLY A 16 5.06 4.17 -8.70
CA GLY A 16 6.32 3.47 -8.77
C GLY A 16 7.06 3.70 -10.09
N TYR A 17 7.85 2.70 -10.49
CA TYR A 17 8.56 2.70 -11.77
C TYR A 17 8.87 1.29 -12.24
N THR A 18 9.42 1.15 -13.44
CA THR A 18 10.01 -0.11 -13.92
C THR A 18 11.52 -0.01 -13.91
N MET A 19 12.20 -1.06 -13.46
CA MET A 19 13.66 -1.17 -13.51
C MET A 19 14.08 -2.40 -14.31
N GLU A 20 15.22 -2.31 -14.98
CA GLU A 20 15.87 -3.47 -15.60
C GLU A 20 16.56 -4.31 -14.51
N ILE A 21 16.38 -5.63 -14.57
CA ILE A 21 16.85 -6.56 -13.53
C ILE A 21 17.98 -7.47 -14.01
N ASN A 22 18.29 -7.48 -15.30
CA ASN A 22 19.41 -8.23 -15.85
C ASN A 22 19.92 -7.61 -17.17
N SER A 23 21.08 -8.11 -17.63
CA SER A 23 21.70 -7.68 -18.88
C SER A 23 20.93 -8.07 -20.15
N SER A 24 19.90 -8.93 -20.02
CA SER A 24 19.02 -9.31 -21.12
C SER A 24 17.89 -8.30 -21.35
N GLY A 25 17.77 -7.27 -20.51
CA GLY A 25 16.75 -6.22 -20.63
C GLY A 25 15.41 -6.58 -20.01
N ASP A 26 15.35 -7.64 -19.18
CA ASP A 26 14.13 -7.97 -18.45
C ASP A 26 13.79 -6.85 -17.46
N LYS A 27 12.49 -6.52 -17.36
CA LYS A 27 12.01 -5.42 -16.51
C LYS A 27 11.11 -5.94 -15.39
N MET A 28 11.20 -5.26 -14.25
CA MET A 28 10.40 -5.51 -13.06
C MET A 28 9.70 -4.22 -12.62
N ALA A 29 8.44 -4.31 -12.20
CA ALA A 29 7.75 -3.20 -11.56
C ALA A 29 8.24 -3.04 -10.12
N VAL A 30 8.49 -1.81 -9.69
CA VAL A 30 8.77 -1.44 -8.30
C VAL A 30 7.66 -0.51 -7.83
N VAL A 31 6.97 -0.86 -6.74
CA VAL A 31 5.70 -0.22 -6.34
C VAL A 31 5.79 0.45 -4.97
N GLY A 32 4.94 1.45 -4.76
CA GLY A 32 4.72 2.15 -3.49
C GLY A 32 5.99 2.75 -2.87
N THR A 33 6.88 3.29 -3.71
CA THR A 33 8.22 3.75 -3.32
C THR A 33 8.25 5.15 -2.69
N GLY A 34 7.13 5.87 -2.69
CA GLY A 34 7.09 7.24 -2.21
C GLY A 34 5.68 7.77 -1.93
N LYS A 35 5.65 9.05 -1.58
CA LYS A 35 4.42 9.79 -1.34
C LYS A 35 3.78 10.15 -2.70
N PRO A 36 2.47 9.95 -2.89
CA PRO A 36 1.77 10.34 -4.10
C PRO A 36 1.57 11.87 -4.18
N LEU A 37 1.44 12.39 -5.40
CA LEU A 37 0.81 13.68 -5.64
C LEU A 37 -0.68 13.64 -5.25
N LYS A 38 -1.26 14.80 -4.94
CA LYS A 38 -2.65 14.88 -4.44
C LYS A 38 -3.69 14.36 -5.45
N ASP A 39 -3.44 14.59 -6.73
CA ASP A 39 -4.26 14.12 -7.85
C ASP A 39 -3.99 12.66 -8.23
N TRP A 40 -3.07 11.98 -7.53
CA TRP A 40 -2.67 10.60 -7.78
C TRP A 40 -2.11 10.35 -9.18
N SER A 41 -1.61 11.39 -9.87
CA SER A 41 -1.05 11.25 -11.23
C SER A 41 0.36 10.68 -11.26
N ALA A 42 1.14 10.88 -10.19
CA ALA A 42 2.51 10.38 -10.05
C ALA A 42 2.96 10.42 -8.57
N LEU A 43 4.21 10.02 -8.33
CA LEU A 43 4.91 10.22 -7.05
C LEU A 43 5.47 11.65 -6.94
N ASP A 44 5.50 12.16 -5.72
CA ASP A 44 6.23 13.37 -5.35
C ASP A 44 7.74 13.08 -5.34
N THR A 45 8.45 13.62 -6.34
CA THR A 45 9.89 13.42 -6.55
C THR A 45 10.76 14.52 -5.93
N SER A 46 10.18 15.37 -5.08
CA SER A 46 10.95 16.41 -4.36
C SER A 46 11.98 15.84 -3.37
N ALA A 47 11.85 14.56 -3.02
CA ALA A 47 12.80 13.81 -2.20
C ALA A 47 13.16 12.47 -2.86
N PRO A 48 14.33 11.88 -2.55
CA PRO A 48 14.69 10.55 -3.01
C PRO A 48 13.65 9.50 -2.61
N LEU A 49 13.32 8.62 -3.55
CA LEU A 49 12.41 7.50 -3.30
C LEU A 49 13.15 6.41 -2.52
N ALA A 50 12.54 5.93 -1.44
CA ALA A 50 13.09 4.83 -0.67
C ALA A 50 12.98 3.53 -1.48
N PHE A 51 14.07 2.78 -1.54
CA PHE A 51 14.13 1.50 -2.24
C PHE A 51 14.27 0.33 -1.29
N SER A 52 13.46 -0.70 -1.50
CA SER A 52 13.58 -2.01 -0.87
C SER A 52 13.31 -3.09 -1.91
N PRO A 53 14.06 -4.21 -1.92
CA PRO A 53 13.77 -5.34 -2.81
C PRO A 53 12.32 -5.85 -2.68
N ASN A 54 11.72 -5.73 -1.50
CA ASN A 54 10.31 -6.10 -1.26
C ASN A 54 9.29 -5.09 -1.82
N GLN A 55 9.72 -4.12 -2.63
CA GLN A 55 8.86 -3.30 -3.47
C GLN A 55 8.73 -3.86 -4.89
N GLN A 56 9.59 -4.81 -5.28
CA GLN A 56 9.51 -5.46 -6.59
C GLN A 56 8.22 -6.26 -6.70
N ARG A 57 7.47 -6.11 -7.79
CA ARG A 57 6.16 -6.76 -7.94
C ARG A 57 6.16 -7.67 -9.16
N PRO A 58 6.49 -8.97 -8.99
CA PRO A 58 6.41 -9.93 -10.07
C PRO A 58 4.96 -10.09 -10.54
N ILE A 59 4.78 -10.21 -11.85
CA ILE A 59 3.46 -10.24 -12.49
C ILE A 59 2.89 -11.68 -12.52
N TYR A 60 3.77 -12.69 -12.43
CA TYR A 60 3.42 -14.10 -12.47
C TYR A 60 4.10 -14.88 -11.34
N GLY A 61 3.41 -15.91 -10.85
CA GLY A 61 4.04 -17.03 -10.13
C GLY A 61 4.39 -16.82 -8.66
N ASP A 62 4.13 -15.67 -8.05
CA ASP A 62 4.69 -15.37 -6.73
C ASP A 62 3.69 -15.39 -5.55
N GLY A 63 3.08 -16.56 -5.36
CA GLY A 63 2.25 -16.82 -4.18
C GLY A 63 3.04 -16.71 -2.86
N LYS A 64 4.35 -17.03 -2.88
CA LYS A 64 5.23 -16.95 -1.72
C LYS A 64 5.43 -15.50 -1.27
N TYR A 65 5.69 -14.60 -2.20
CA TYR A 65 5.88 -13.19 -1.90
C TYR A 65 4.61 -12.53 -1.40
N ARG A 66 3.46 -12.83 -2.03
CA ARG A 66 2.17 -12.38 -1.50
C ARG A 66 1.94 -12.90 -0.08
N HIS A 67 2.27 -14.16 0.20
CA HIS A 67 2.16 -14.71 1.55
C HIS A 67 3.00 -13.89 2.55
N LEU A 68 4.27 -13.63 2.26
CA LEU A 68 5.15 -12.83 3.14
C LEU A 68 4.63 -11.40 3.36
N ARG A 69 4.13 -10.74 2.32
CA ARG A 69 3.58 -9.37 2.38
C ARG A 69 2.29 -9.25 3.18
N THR A 70 1.61 -10.37 3.40
CA THR A 70 0.34 -10.43 4.13
C THR A 70 0.49 -11.07 5.51
N GLN A 71 1.68 -11.56 5.87
CA GLN A 71 1.97 -12.00 7.22
C GLN A 71 1.95 -10.79 8.15
N GLY A 72 1.08 -10.84 9.16
CA GLY A 72 1.02 -9.80 10.18
C GLY A 72 2.27 -9.74 11.05
N LEU A 73 2.32 -8.73 11.92
CA LEU A 73 3.40 -8.58 12.90
C LEU A 73 3.54 -9.83 13.79
N PRO A 74 4.78 -10.25 14.13
CA PRO A 74 5.02 -11.39 15.02
C PRO A 74 4.35 -11.22 16.39
N VAL A 75 4.44 -10.01 16.93
CA VAL A 75 3.71 -9.60 18.14
C VAL A 75 2.47 -8.83 17.70
N LYS A 76 1.31 -9.45 17.89
CA LYS A 76 0.03 -8.86 17.54
C LYS A 76 -0.30 -7.68 18.44
N PHE A 77 -0.80 -6.60 17.86
CA PHE A 77 -1.26 -5.45 18.61
C PHE A 77 -2.57 -5.76 19.31
N ALA A 78 -2.57 -5.53 20.62
CA ALA A 78 -3.73 -5.72 21.46
C ALA A 78 -4.23 -4.41 22.04
N ARG A 79 -5.44 -4.41 22.61
CA ARG A 79 -6.08 -3.20 23.17
C ARG A 79 -5.22 -2.43 24.20
N LYS A 80 -4.37 -3.15 24.95
CA LYS A 80 -3.44 -2.57 25.94
C LYS A 80 -2.00 -2.43 25.41
N GLY A 81 -1.79 -2.67 24.11
CA GLY A 81 -0.49 -2.62 23.46
C GLY A 81 0.01 -1.18 23.29
N ASN A 82 1.30 -1.07 22.99
CA ASN A 82 1.95 0.21 22.74
C ASN A 82 1.63 0.70 21.32
N LEU A 83 0.71 1.66 21.19
CA LEU A 83 0.30 2.20 19.89
C LEU A 83 1.46 2.86 19.15
N LYS A 84 2.41 3.50 19.84
CA LYS A 84 3.55 4.15 19.20
C LYS A 84 4.46 3.12 18.52
N GLU A 85 4.78 2.05 19.23
CA GLU A 85 5.59 0.94 18.71
C GLU A 85 4.88 0.25 17.54
N PHE A 86 3.58 -0.03 17.67
CA PHE A 86 2.78 -0.60 16.59
C PHE A 86 2.83 0.26 15.32
N LYS A 87 2.62 1.58 15.44
CA LYS A 87 2.72 2.50 14.30
C LYS A 87 4.10 2.46 13.65
N CYS A 88 5.18 2.42 14.42
CA CYS A 88 6.54 2.30 13.89
C CYS A 88 6.72 0.99 13.11
N GLN A 89 6.28 -0.14 13.66
CA GLN A 89 6.39 -1.44 12.99
C GLN A 89 5.54 -1.52 11.71
N ILE A 90 4.32 -0.97 11.73
CA ILE A 90 3.49 -0.85 10.53
C ILE A 90 4.19 0.04 9.50
N GLN A 91 4.74 1.19 9.92
CA GLN A 91 5.43 2.14 9.04
C GLN A 91 6.63 1.49 8.32
N GLU A 92 7.50 0.82 9.08
CA GLU A 92 8.64 0.09 8.54
C GLU A 92 8.20 -0.97 7.53
N PHE A 93 7.13 -1.71 7.85
CA PHE A 93 6.60 -2.75 6.98
C PHE A 93 6.02 -2.18 5.67
N ILE A 94 5.22 -1.11 5.73
CA ILE A 94 4.60 -0.52 4.53
C ILE A 94 5.65 0.10 3.59
N GLU A 95 6.72 0.68 4.14
CA GLU A 95 7.81 1.26 3.35
C GLU A 95 8.63 0.16 2.68
N ALA A 96 9.01 -0.86 3.47
CA ALA A 96 9.79 -1.98 2.97
C ALA A 96 9.03 -2.77 1.89
N ASN A 97 7.71 -2.93 2.00
CA ASN A 97 6.91 -3.78 1.11
C ASN A 97 6.17 -3.01 0.00
N GLY A 98 6.42 -1.70 -0.17
CA GLY A 98 5.80 -0.94 -1.27
C GLY A 98 4.31 -0.70 -1.10
N PHE A 99 3.85 -0.53 0.14
CA PHE A 99 2.50 -0.08 0.47
C PHE A 99 2.44 1.41 0.80
N PHE A 100 3.59 2.08 0.92
CA PHE A 100 3.67 3.45 1.43
C PHE A 100 2.76 4.43 0.67
N ALA A 101 2.70 4.36 -0.66
CA ALA A 101 1.84 5.25 -1.44
C ALA A 101 0.35 5.16 -1.06
N ILE A 102 -0.22 3.94 -0.96
CA ILE A 102 -1.64 3.73 -0.65
C ILE A 102 -2.03 4.12 0.78
N THR A 103 -1.06 4.41 1.65
CA THR A 103 -1.32 4.92 3.00
C THR A 103 -1.52 6.43 3.04
N HIS A 104 -1.26 7.15 1.95
CA HIS A 104 -1.35 8.61 1.95
C HIS A 104 -2.74 9.09 1.56
N VAL A 105 -3.25 10.06 2.31
CA VAL A 105 -4.55 10.71 2.10
C VAL A 105 -4.38 12.21 2.28
N PRO A 106 -5.10 13.06 1.52
CA PRO A 106 -5.10 14.50 1.76
C PRO A 106 -5.64 14.84 3.16
N ASP A 107 -4.84 15.57 3.95
CA ASP A 107 -5.27 16.12 5.24
C ASP A 107 -6.53 16.99 5.08
N PRO A 108 -7.62 16.76 5.84
CA PRO A 108 -8.86 17.51 5.69
C PRO A 108 -8.71 19.01 5.98
N VAL A 109 -7.67 19.42 6.71
CA VAL A 109 -7.42 20.82 7.06
C VAL A 109 -6.44 21.48 6.10
N SER A 110 -5.23 20.92 5.93
CA SER A 110 -4.18 21.54 5.12
C SER A 110 -4.17 21.11 3.65
N GLY A 111 -4.87 20.03 3.29
CA GLY A 111 -4.87 19.45 1.95
C GLY A 111 -3.55 18.76 1.56
N LYS A 112 -2.54 18.74 2.43
CA LYS A 112 -1.26 18.05 2.20
C LYS A 112 -1.46 16.54 2.30
N MET A 113 -0.78 15.76 1.44
CA MET A 113 -0.79 14.29 1.56
C MET A 113 -0.08 13.87 2.85
N LEU A 114 -0.77 13.13 3.71
CA LEU A 114 -0.26 12.58 4.96
C LEU A 114 -0.42 11.07 4.97
N CYS A 115 0.60 10.36 5.43
CA CYS A 115 0.50 8.93 5.73
C CYS A 115 -0.49 8.72 6.89
N ILE A 116 -1.56 7.97 6.65
CA ILE A 116 -2.62 7.70 7.64
C ILE A 116 -2.07 7.01 8.88
N VAL A 117 -1.03 6.18 8.75
CA VAL A 117 -0.42 5.47 9.88
C VAL A 117 -0.01 6.46 10.95
N ASN A 118 0.73 7.50 10.56
CA ASN A 118 1.20 8.53 11.49
C ASN A 118 0.19 9.65 11.72
N GLY A 119 -0.61 9.97 10.70
CA GLY A 119 -1.55 11.08 10.66
C GLY A 119 -2.96 10.80 11.16
N HIS A 120 -3.33 9.55 11.49
CA HIS A 120 -4.71 9.15 11.84
C HIS A 120 -5.42 10.06 12.85
N PRO A 121 -4.78 10.69 13.87
CA PRO A 121 -5.50 11.57 14.80
C PRO A 121 -6.12 12.81 14.14
N ARG A 122 -5.70 13.16 12.92
CA ARG A 122 -6.25 14.27 12.12
C ARG A 122 -7.51 13.89 11.35
N PHE A 123 -7.86 12.60 11.32
CA PHE A 123 -8.95 12.07 10.52
C PHE A 123 -10.03 11.47 11.42
N THR A 124 -11.28 11.78 11.12
CA THR A 124 -12.41 10.92 11.44
C THR A 124 -12.65 9.93 10.30
N VAL A 125 -13.32 8.81 10.56
CA VAL A 125 -13.73 7.83 9.53
C VAL A 125 -14.44 8.54 8.37
N GLN A 126 -15.39 9.42 8.67
CA GLN A 126 -16.11 10.19 7.64
C GLN A 126 -15.19 11.08 6.80
N SER A 127 -14.21 11.73 7.44
CA SER A 127 -13.27 12.61 6.72
C SER A 127 -12.35 11.80 5.80
N VAL A 128 -11.80 10.67 6.26
CA VAL A 128 -10.93 9.84 5.42
C VAL A 128 -11.73 9.20 4.28
N THR A 129 -12.96 8.72 4.52
CA THR A 129 -13.85 8.20 3.46
C THR A 129 -14.05 9.21 2.35
N LYS A 130 -14.34 10.47 2.70
CA LYS A 130 -14.50 11.55 1.72
C LYS A 130 -13.22 11.82 0.93
N GLN A 131 -12.07 11.83 1.61
CA GLN A 131 -10.80 12.17 0.98
C GLN A 131 -10.27 11.08 0.06
N VAL A 132 -10.59 9.81 0.32
CA VAL A 132 -10.13 8.68 -0.52
C VAL A 132 -11.06 8.38 -1.70
N GLU A 133 -12.28 8.94 -1.73
CA GLU A 133 -13.30 8.60 -2.73
C GLU A 133 -12.82 8.78 -4.18
N GLN A 134 -12.20 9.92 -4.49
CA GLN A 134 -11.62 10.15 -5.82
C GLN A 134 -10.32 9.36 -6.01
N GLN A 135 -9.48 9.31 -4.99
CA GLN A 135 -8.17 8.66 -5.01
C GLN A 135 -8.27 7.17 -5.42
N VAL A 136 -9.22 6.41 -4.87
CA VAL A 136 -9.36 4.98 -5.21
C VAL A 136 -9.78 4.73 -6.66
N THR A 137 -10.38 5.73 -7.33
CA THR A 137 -10.73 5.62 -8.76
C THR A 137 -9.49 5.69 -9.65
N CYS A 138 -8.41 6.31 -9.17
CA CYS A 138 -7.13 6.44 -9.86
C CYS A 138 -6.25 5.19 -9.70
N TYR A 139 -6.61 4.25 -8.81
CA TYR A 139 -5.76 3.09 -8.52
C TYR A 139 -5.60 2.18 -9.73
N ASP A 140 -4.34 1.96 -10.10
CA ASP A 140 -3.99 0.94 -11.07
C ASP A 140 -4.08 -0.47 -10.46
N LYS A 141 -3.69 -1.48 -11.24
CA LYS A 141 -3.71 -2.88 -10.77
C LYS A 141 -2.76 -3.15 -9.60
N TYR A 142 -1.64 -2.42 -9.52
CA TYR A 142 -0.65 -2.57 -8.45
C TYR A 142 -1.14 -1.90 -7.17
N ASP A 143 -1.74 -0.71 -7.27
CA ASP A 143 -2.32 -0.01 -6.13
C ASP A 143 -3.47 -0.81 -5.51
N LYS A 144 -4.35 -1.38 -6.33
CA LYS A 144 -5.45 -2.25 -5.87
C LYS A 144 -4.93 -3.48 -5.14
N ALA A 145 -3.87 -4.10 -5.68
CA ALA A 145 -3.30 -5.28 -5.06
C ALA A 145 -2.51 -4.95 -3.78
N ASN A 146 -1.82 -3.81 -3.76
CA ASN A 146 -1.17 -3.25 -2.57
C ASN A 146 -2.18 -2.95 -1.46
N ASP A 147 -3.28 -2.27 -1.80
CA ASP A 147 -4.37 -1.97 -0.86
C ASP A 147 -4.98 -3.24 -0.27
N ALA A 148 -5.31 -4.23 -1.11
CA ALA A 148 -5.86 -5.51 -0.66
C ALA A 148 -4.90 -6.25 0.28
N GLU A 149 -3.61 -6.30 -0.05
CA GLU A 149 -2.59 -6.97 0.77
C GLU A 149 -2.33 -6.24 2.09
N ALA A 150 -2.25 -4.90 2.06
CA ALA A 150 -2.06 -4.08 3.25
C ALA A 150 -3.21 -4.24 4.25
N LYS A 151 -4.45 -4.39 3.77
CA LYS A 151 -5.62 -4.68 4.62
C LYS A 151 -5.52 -6.03 5.31
N ILE A 152 -5.07 -7.06 4.58
CA ILE A 152 -4.86 -8.41 5.15
C ILE A 152 -3.73 -8.36 6.18
N PHE A 153 -2.63 -7.69 5.85
CA PHE A 153 -1.50 -7.47 6.75
C PHE A 153 -1.93 -6.81 8.06
N LEU A 154 -2.69 -5.70 7.98
CA LEU A 154 -3.19 -5.00 9.17
C LEU A 154 -4.04 -5.93 10.03
N GLY A 155 -5.03 -6.61 9.45
CA GLY A 155 -5.87 -7.55 10.19
C GLY A 155 -5.09 -8.68 10.86
N ASN A 156 -4.10 -9.24 10.16
CA ASN A 156 -3.22 -10.27 10.70
C ASN A 156 -2.29 -9.77 11.81
N SER A 157 -2.05 -8.46 11.88
CA SER A 157 -1.22 -7.80 12.89
C SER A 157 -1.99 -7.43 14.16
N LEU A 158 -3.30 -7.64 14.21
CA LEU A 158 -4.13 -7.37 15.38
C LEU A 158 -4.40 -8.66 16.15
N ASP A 159 -4.61 -8.54 17.47
CA ASP A 159 -5.15 -9.63 18.26
C ASP A 159 -6.54 -10.06 17.71
N PRO A 160 -6.97 -11.32 17.92
CA PRO A 160 -8.22 -11.81 17.32
C PRO A 160 -9.48 -11.01 17.71
N GLU A 161 -9.55 -10.49 18.94
CA GLU A 161 -10.70 -9.73 19.42
C GLU A 161 -10.77 -8.35 18.73
N LEU A 162 -9.63 -7.69 18.58
CA LEU A 162 -9.50 -6.40 17.93
C LEU A 162 -9.71 -6.52 16.41
N ALA A 163 -9.15 -7.56 15.79
CA ALA A 163 -9.37 -7.86 14.38
C ALA A 163 -10.87 -8.07 14.08
N ALA A 164 -11.58 -8.86 14.90
CA ALA A 164 -13.01 -9.07 14.74
C ALA A 164 -13.80 -7.75 14.83
N LYS A 165 -13.47 -6.89 15.80
CA LYS A 165 -14.10 -5.56 15.93
C LYS A 165 -13.82 -4.64 14.75
N LEU A 166 -12.62 -4.71 14.18
CA LEU A 166 -12.27 -3.97 12.96
C LEU A 166 -13.16 -4.44 11.81
N TYR A 167 -13.22 -5.74 11.55
CA TYR A 167 -14.01 -6.32 10.45
C TYR A 167 -15.53 -6.12 10.59
N LEU A 168 -16.04 -5.92 11.80
CA LEU A 168 -17.46 -5.55 12.01
C LEU A 168 -17.77 -4.08 11.64
N LYS A 169 -16.76 -3.22 11.58
CA LYS A 169 -16.93 -1.78 11.33
C LYS A 169 -16.60 -1.35 9.91
N VAL A 170 -15.74 -2.12 9.23
CA VAL A 170 -15.25 -1.79 7.89
C VAL A 170 -15.90 -2.68 6.84
N LYS A 171 -16.14 -2.12 5.66
CA LYS A 171 -16.63 -2.86 4.50
C LYS A 171 -15.45 -3.55 3.82
N THR A 172 -15.70 -4.67 3.16
CA THR A 172 -14.69 -5.36 2.33
C THR A 172 -14.14 -4.47 1.21
N THR A 173 -14.95 -3.53 0.73
CA THR A 173 -14.59 -2.54 -0.30
C THR A 173 -13.84 -1.34 0.24
N ASP A 174 -13.79 -1.13 1.56
CA ASP A 174 -13.08 0.02 2.13
C ASP A 174 -11.57 -0.13 1.85
N PRO A 175 -10.88 0.94 1.40
CA PRO A 175 -9.44 0.92 1.21
C PRO A 175 -8.71 0.99 2.56
N PHE A 176 -7.42 0.66 2.55
CA PHE A 176 -6.56 0.61 3.72
C PHE A 176 -6.65 1.88 4.60
N PRO A 177 -6.66 3.12 4.06
CA PRO A 177 -6.72 4.30 4.92
C PRO A 177 -8.01 4.45 5.74
N ILE A 178 -9.12 3.83 5.32
CA ILE A 178 -10.35 3.83 6.13
C ILE A 178 -10.24 2.80 7.27
N MET A 179 -9.50 1.72 7.05
CA MET A 179 -9.35 0.63 8.03
C MET A 179 -8.34 0.92 9.16
N PHE A 180 -7.36 1.81 8.93
CA PHE A 180 -6.32 2.14 9.91
C PHE A 180 -6.80 3.18 10.94
#